data_AF-A0A7C6PRX0-F1
#
_entry.id   AF-A0A7C6PRX0-F1
#
_cell.length_a   1.000
_cell.length_b   1.000
_cell.length_c   1.000
_cell.angle_alpha   90.00
_cell.angle_beta   90.00
_cell.angle_gamma   90.00
#
_symmetry.space_group_name_H-M   'P 1'
#
loop_
_entity.id
_entity.type
_entity.pdbx_description
1 polymer ?
#
loop_
_entity_poly.entity_id
_entity_poly.type
_entity_poly.pdbx_seq_one_letter_code
_entity_poly.pdbx_strand_id
1 'polypeptide(L)'
;MGRLDEIQNNPSFERLGLRILELAKSKKAVDMGKLSEAEIINWGYLVYKKLWDEFELDSVLEEIQKSGKTQFNLSNACFLMVIEHLLSPRSKLAAYGRQSRYINLPEVKLQHLYRALDKLELYKETLEETLYLRGRNLFNEQVDVVFCDVTTFSFESVKADTLREFGYSKDGKFNEVQVVLGLLIDANGCPIGYELFPSNTFEGRTLEVAL
;
A
#
# COMPACT_ATOMS: atom_id res chain seq x y z
N MET A 1 8.80 -6.68 -19.17
CA MET A 1 8.58 -8.13 -19.20
C MET A 1 9.25 -8.67 -20.45
N GLY A 2 9.99 -9.79 -20.32
CA GLY A 2 10.21 -10.87 -21.31
C GLY A 2 10.74 -10.54 -22.72
N ARG A 3 11.45 -11.48 -23.33
CA ARG A 3 11.78 -11.37 -24.76
C ARG A 3 10.50 -11.48 -25.60
N LEU A 4 10.42 -10.70 -26.68
CA LEU A 4 9.22 -10.57 -27.50
C LEU A 4 8.75 -11.91 -28.09
N ASP A 5 9.70 -12.80 -28.40
CA ASP A 5 9.47 -14.14 -28.94
C ASP A 5 8.78 -15.10 -27.95
N GLU A 6 8.95 -14.90 -26.64
CA GLU A 6 8.28 -15.70 -25.60
C GLU A 6 6.85 -15.23 -25.33
N ILE A 7 6.57 -13.95 -25.58
CA ILE A 7 5.27 -13.31 -25.31
C ILE A 7 4.31 -13.52 -26.49
N GLN A 8 4.81 -13.42 -27.72
CA GLN A 8 3.98 -13.39 -28.93
C GLN A 8 3.28 -14.73 -29.27
N ASN A 9 3.77 -15.85 -28.72
CA ASN A 9 3.22 -17.18 -28.99
C ASN A 9 2.64 -17.87 -27.73
N ASN A 10 2.35 -17.11 -26.67
CA ASN A 10 1.85 -17.67 -25.43
C ASN A 10 0.39 -17.25 -25.17
N PRO A 11 -0.57 -18.20 -25.28
CA PRO A 11 -2.00 -17.91 -25.09
C PRO A 11 -2.37 -17.36 -23.71
N SER A 12 -1.51 -17.54 -22.71
CA SER A 12 -1.71 -16.98 -21.37
C SER A 12 -1.43 -15.47 -21.34
N PHE A 13 -0.36 -15.02 -22.02
CA PHE A 13 -0.03 -13.60 -22.11
C PHE A 13 -1.04 -12.83 -22.96
N GLU A 14 -1.56 -13.43 -24.03
CA GLU A 14 -2.64 -12.84 -24.83
C GLU A 14 -3.92 -12.66 -23.99
N ARG A 15 -4.33 -13.69 -23.25
CA ARG A 15 -5.50 -13.62 -22.35
C ARG A 15 -5.32 -12.57 -21.26
N LEU A 16 -4.13 -12.47 -20.68
CA LEU A 16 -3.79 -11.44 -19.70
C LEU A 16 -3.89 -10.04 -20.31
N GLY A 17 -3.33 -9.84 -21.50
CA GLY A 17 -3.40 -8.57 -22.24
C GLY A 17 -4.84 -8.15 -22.54
N LEU A 18 -5.68 -9.09 -23.00
CA LEU A 18 -7.10 -8.85 -23.25
C LEU A 18 -7.87 -8.45 -21.98
N ARG A 19 -7.62 -9.11 -20.85
CA ARG A 19 -8.22 -8.75 -19.55
C ARG A 19 -7.78 -7.37 -19.07
N ILE A 20 -6.50 -7.01 -19.25
CA ILE A 20 -5.99 -5.68 -18.92
C ILE A 20 -6.68 -4.61 -19.79
N LEU A 21 -6.87 -4.87 -21.09
CA LEU A 21 -7.57 -3.95 -21.99
C LEU A 21 -9.04 -3.76 -21.61
N GLU A 22 -9.71 -4.84 -21.20
CA GLU A 22 -11.08 -4.81 -20.65
C GLU A 22 -11.15 -3.92 -19.41
N LEU A 23 -10.24 -4.12 -18.44
CA LEU A 23 -10.14 -3.29 -17.23
C LEU A 23 -9.82 -1.82 -17.55
N ALA A 24 -8.98 -1.58 -18.56
CA ALA A 24 -8.63 -0.23 -19.02
C ALA A 24 -9.79 0.52 -19.69
N LYS A 25 -10.91 -0.16 -19.99
CA LYS A 25 -11.99 0.34 -20.86
C LYS A 25 -11.45 0.87 -22.22
N SER A 26 -10.29 0.37 -22.65
CA SER A 26 -9.62 0.82 -23.87
C SER A 26 -10.10 -0.03 -25.04
N LYS A 27 -10.76 0.60 -26.02
CA LYS A 27 -11.22 -0.06 -27.26
C LYS A 27 -10.10 -0.30 -28.29
N LYS A 28 -8.87 0.12 -28.01
CA LYS A 28 -7.76 -0.10 -28.95
C LYS A 28 -7.20 -1.51 -28.74
N ALA A 29 -7.45 -2.39 -29.72
CA ALA A 29 -6.64 -3.59 -29.90
C ALA A 29 -5.18 -3.13 -30.02
N VAL A 30 -4.34 -3.52 -29.07
CA VAL A 30 -2.90 -3.27 -29.14
C VAL A 30 -2.37 -4.16 -30.26
N ASP A 31 -2.02 -3.54 -31.39
CA ASP A 31 -1.38 -4.23 -32.51
C ASP A 31 0.05 -4.59 -32.11
N MET A 32 0.22 -5.83 -31.64
CA MET A 32 1.49 -6.37 -31.12
C MET A 32 2.62 -6.29 -32.16
N GLY A 33 2.30 -6.18 -33.46
CA GLY A 33 3.27 -6.04 -34.55
C GLY A 33 3.85 -4.64 -34.73
N LYS A 34 3.38 -3.62 -33.99
CA LYS A 34 3.83 -2.23 -34.07
C LYS A 34 4.50 -1.69 -32.80
N LEU A 35 4.75 -2.55 -31.82
CA LEU A 35 5.48 -2.17 -30.61
C LEU A 35 6.95 -1.95 -30.98
N SER A 36 7.34 -0.69 -31.20
CA SER A 36 8.74 -0.30 -31.24
C SER A 36 9.34 -0.41 -29.83
N GLU A 37 10.67 -0.41 -29.70
CA GLU A 37 11.40 -0.44 -28.41
C GLU A 37 11.14 0.78 -27.47
N ALA A 38 10.05 1.52 -27.67
CA ALA A 38 9.77 2.80 -27.03
C ALA A 38 8.75 2.69 -25.89
N GLU A 39 9.14 3.28 -24.75
CA GLU A 39 8.40 3.51 -23.50
C GLU A 39 7.64 2.31 -22.90
N ILE A 40 8.24 1.71 -21.86
CA ILE A 40 7.56 0.76 -20.97
C ILE A 40 6.50 1.53 -20.17
N ILE A 41 5.27 1.53 -20.67
CA ILE A 41 4.10 2.06 -19.98
C ILE A 41 3.51 0.97 -19.08
N ASN A 42 3.28 1.28 -17.81
CA ASN A 42 2.79 0.32 -16.83
C ASN A 42 1.26 0.33 -16.78
N TRP A 43 0.65 -0.78 -17.23
CA TRP A 43 -0.80 -1.05 -17.09
C TRP A 43 -1.14 -1.93 -15.89
N GLY A 44 -0.13 -2.52 -15.24
CA GLY A 44 -0.31 -3.44 -14.10
C GLY A 44 -1.00 -2.78 -12.91
N TYR A 45 -0.93 -1.44 -12.80
CA TYR A 45 -1.64 -0.71 -11.75
C TYR A 45 -3.17 -0.83 -11.83
N LEU A 46 -3.74 -1.20 -13.00
CA LEU A 46 -5.19 -1.34 -13.16
C LEU A 46 -5.79 -2.46 -12.31
N VAL A 47 -5.03 -3.53 -12.05
CA VAL A 47 -5.46 -4.60 -11.15
C VAL A 47 -5.63 -4.03 -9.73
N TYR A 48 -4.67 -3.22 -9.28
CA TYR A 48 -4.75 -2.54 -8.00
C TYR A 48 -5.81 -1.44 -7.98
N LYS A 49 -6.09 -0.77 -9.12
CA LYS A 49 -7.21 0.17 -9.19
C LYS A 49 -8.54 -0.55 -8.98
N LYS A 50 -8.73 -1.74 -9.56
CA LYS A 50 -9.94 -2.53 -9.33
C LYS A 50 -10.11 -2.90 -7.85
N LEU A 51 -9.04 -3.36 -7.19
CA LEU A 51 -9.07 -3.65 -5.76
C LEU A 51 -9.35 -2.38 -4.94
N TRP A 52 -8.68 -1.27 -5.27
CA TRP A 52 -8.91 0.03 -4.63
C TRP A 52 -10.37 0.47 -4.70
N ASP A 53 -11.01 0.26 -5.85
CA ASP A 53 -12.42 0.57 -6.07
C ASP A 53 -13.34 -0.39 -5.31
N GLU A 54 -12.99 -1.68 -5.20
CA GLU A 54 -13.74 -2.69 -4.43
C GLU A 54 -13.74 -2.39 -2.92
N PHE A 55 -12.64 -1.87 -2.38
CA PHE A 55 -12.56 -1.38 -1.00
C PHE A 55 -13.13 0.05 -0.83
N GLU A 56 -13.57 0.68 -1.93
CA GLU A 56 -14.12 2.03 -1.96
C GLU A 56 -13.19 3.07 -1.30
N LEU A 57 -11.87 2.91 -1.48
CA LEU A 57 -10.85 3.71 -0.78
C LEU A 57 -10.90 5.19 -1.15
N ASP A 58 -11.35 5.51 -2.37
CA ASP A 58 -11.60 6.89 -2.79
C ASP A 58 -12.55 7.60 -1.82
N SER A 59 -13.67 6.96 -1.47
CA SER A 59 -14.69 7.54 -0.60
C SER A 59 -14.18 7.78 0.83
N VAL A 60 -13.43 6.82 1.41
CA VAL A 60 -12.86 7.00 2.76
C VAL A 60 -11.90 8.17 2.80
N LEU A 61 -11.00 8.26 1.83
CA LEU A 61 -9.99 9.31 1.78
C LEU A 61 -10.62 10.67 1.47
N GLU A 62 -11.69 10.73 0.69
CA GLU A 62 -12.46 11.95 0.47
C GLU A 62 -13.19 12.44 1.74
N GLU A 63 -13.71 11.54 2.58
CA GLU A 63 -14.30 11.88 3.88
C GLU A 63 -13.27 12.44 4.85
N ILE A 64 -12.10 11.80 4.93
CA ILE A 64 -10.95 12.32 5.68
C ILE A 64 -10.53 13.69 5.15
N GLN A 65 -10.51 13.87 3.82
CA GLN A 65 -10.16 15.15 3.20
C GLN A 65 -11.14 16.26 3.58
N LYS A 66 -12.45 15.98 3.60
CA LYS A 66 -13.52 16.93 4.00
C LYS A 66 -13.43 17.36 5.46
N SER A 67 -12.90 16.50 6.32
CA SER A 67 -12.76 16.77 7.75
C SER A 67 -11.63 17.76 8.08
N GLY A 68 -10.91 18.26 7.07
CA GLY A 68 -9.84 19.25 7.25
C GLY A 68 -9.68 20.23 6.08
N LYS A 69 -8.65 21.09 6.16
CA LYS A 69 -8.31 22.09 5.14
C LYS A 69 -7.32 21.55 4.10
N THR A 70 -7.49 20.30 3.65
CA THR A 70 -6.57 19.67 2.70
C THR A 70 -6.77 20.28 1.30
N GLN A 71 -5.74 20.92 0.75
CA GLN A 71 -5.80 21.62 -0.54
C GLN A 71 -5.30 20.77 -1.73
N PHE A 72 -5.16 19.46 -1.54
CA PHE A 72 -4.73 18.53 -2.57
C PHE A 72 -5.64 17.30 -2.55
N ASN A 73 -5.67 16.55 -3.64
CA ASN A 73 -6.42 15.31 -3.71
C ASN A 73 -5.69 14.22 -2.92
N LEU A 74 -6.21 13.88 -1.74
CA LEU A 74 -5.63 12.88 -0.83
C LEU A 74 -5.66 11.48 -1.46
N SER A 75 -6.76 11.13 -2.13
CA SER A 75 -6.90 9.82 -2.77
C SER A 75 -5.82 9.58 -3.83
N ASN A 76 -5.59 10.54 -4.74
CA ASN A 76 -4.56 10.43 -5.77
C ASN A 76 -3.15 10.26 -5.17
N ALA A 77 -2.85 11.01 -4.10
CA ALA A 77 -1.57 10.91 -3.42
C ALA A 77 -1.37 9.53 -2.77
N CYS A 78 -2.38 9.04 -2.04
CA CYS A 78 -2.33 7.71 -1.43
C CYS A 78 -2.28 6.60 -2.49
N PHE A 79 -3.09 6.69 -3.54
CA PHE A 79 -3.12 5.69 -4.61
C PHE A 79 -1.77 5.58 -5.31
N LEU A 80 -1.13 6.70 -5.66
CA LEU A 80 0.23 6.68 -6.23
C LEU A 80 1.23 6.01 -5.27
N MET A 81 1.16 6.29 -3.97
CA MET A 81 2.04 5.64 -2.99
C MET A 81 1.80 4.14 -2.88
N VAL A 82 0.54 3.69 -2.93
CA VAL A 82 0.17 2.27 -2.86
C VAL A 82 0.67 1.53 -4.10
N ILE A 83 0.38 2.02 -5.30
CA ILE A 83 0.79 1.31 -6.52
C ILE A 83 2.32 1.27 -6.67
N GLU A 84 3.04 2.34 -6.29
CA GLU A 84 4.50 2.32 -6.30
C GLU A 84 5.05 1.34 -5.26
N HIS A 85 4.44 1.25 -4.06
CA HIS A 85 4.83 0.27 -3.05
C HIS A 85 4.64 -1.18 -3.53
N LEU A 86 3.53 -1.47 -4.21
CA LEU A 86 3.21 -2.82 -4.70
C LEU A 86 4.01 -3.21 -5.95
N LEU A 87 4.26 -2.28 -6.86
CA LEU A 87 4.89 -2.57 -8.16
C LEU A 87 6.41 -2.42 -8.14
N SER A 88 6.94 -1.49 -7.34
CA SER A 88 8.37 -1.18 -7.33
C SER A 88 8.70 -0.33 -6.09
N PRO A 89 8.72 -0.93 -4.89
CA PRO A 89 8.84 -0.20 -3.63
C PRO A 89 10.13 0.64 -3.60
N ARG A 90 9.97 1.95 -3.36
CA ARG A 90 11.03 2.97 -3.34
C ARG A 90 10.66 4.10 -2.37
N SER A 91 11.56 5.07 -2.21
CA SER A 91 11.26 6.31 -1.47
C SER A 91 10.15 7.13 -2.13
N LYS A 92 9.48 8.00 -1.37
CA LYS A 92 8.42 8.88 -1.89
C LYS A 92 8.93 9.84 -2.97
N LEU A 93 10.18 10.29 -2.85
CA LEU A 93 10.86 11.08 -3.88
C LEU A 93 11.03 10.31 -5.19
N ALA A 94 11.44 9.04 -5.12
CA ALA A 94 11.57 8.19 -6.30
C ALA A 94 10.21 7.85 -6.92
N ALA A 95 9.18 7.61 -6.10
CA ALA A 95 7.81 7.41 -6.56
C ALA A 95 7.29 8.64 -7.33
N TYR A 96 7.50 9.85 -6.78
CA TYR A 96 7.18 11.11 -7.45
C TYR A 96 7.85 11.26 -8.82
N GLY A 97 9.15 10.98 -8.91
CA GLY A 97 9.91 11.10 -10.16
C GLY A 97 9.51 10.07 -11.24
N ARG A 98 8.74 9.05 -10.89
CA ARG A 98 8.35 7.95 -11.78
C ARG A 98 6.86 7.90 -12.12
N GLN A 99 6.05 8.81 -11.59
CA GLN A 99 4.59 8.79 -11.77
C GLN A 99 4.17 8.81 -13.26
N SER A 100 4.98 9.39 -14.15
CA SER A 100 4.76 9.40 -15.60
C SER A 100 4.78 8.01 -16.26
N ARG A 101 5.25 6.98 -15.56
CA ARG A 101 5.20 5.59 -16.04
C ARG A 101 3.78 5.00 -16.05
N TYR A 102 2.86 5.59 -15.31
CA TYR A 102 1.47 5.15 -15.23
C TYR A 102 0.62 6.01 -16.17
N ILE A 103 -0.04 5.35 -17.11
CA ILE A 103 -0.94 6.02 -18.04
C ILE A 103 -2.20 6.51 -17.30
N ASN A 104 -2.71 7.69 -17.65
CA ASN A 104 -3.97 8.24 -17.11
C ASN A 104 -4.01 8.40 -15.58
N LEU A 105 -2.87 8.38 -14.90
CA LEU A 105 -2.81 8.67 -13.47
C LEU A 105 -2.71 10.18 -13.25
N PRO A 106 -3.50 10.78 -12.34
CA PRO A 106 -3.39 12.19 -12.03
C PRO A 106 -2.00 12.54 -11.48
N GLU A 107 -1.46 13.69 -11.90
CA GLU A 107 -0.17 14.16 -11.39
C GLU A 107 -0.29 14.57 -9.91
N VAL A 108 0.66 14.11 -9.10
CA VAL A 108 0.77 14.42 -7.68
C VAL A 108 2.10 15.12 -7.41
N LYS A 109 2.04 16.28 -6.75
CA LYS A 109 3.24 17.01 -6.34
C LYS A 109 3.92 16.32 -5.15
N LEU A 110 5.24 16.38 -5.09
CA LEU A 110 6.04 15.71 -4.05
C LEU A 110 5.57 16.05 -2.63
N GLN A 111 5.30 17.32 -2.34
CA GLN A 111 4.84 17.74 -1.00
C GLN A 111 3.45 17.18 -0.63
N HIS A 112 2.63 16.80 -1.60
CA HIS A 112 1.34 16.16 -1.33
C HIS A 112 1.53 14.72 -0.85
N LEU A 113 2.57 14.01 -1.33
CA LEU A 113 2.89 12.67 -0.83
C LEU A 113 3.27 12.69 0.65
N TYR A 114 4.12 13.64 1.05
CA TYR A 114 4.51 13.78 2.46
C TYR A 114 3.35 14.24 3.35
N ARG A 115 2.59 15.26 2.93
CA ARG A 115 1.41 15.73 3.68
C ARG A 115 0.30 14.69 3.77
N ALA A 116 0.22 13.77 2.81
CA ALA A 116 -0.71 12.65 2.87
C ALA A 116 -0.34 11.70 4.03
N LEU A 117 0.94 11.48 4.32
CA LEU A 117 1.37 10.64 5.44
C LEU A 117 0.93 11.22 6.78
N ASP A 118 1.11 12.52 7.00
CA ASP A 118 0.65 13.20 8.22
C ASP A 118 -0.88 13.06 8.41
N LYS A 119 -1.63 13.04 7.29
CA LYS A 119 -3.08 12.83 7.32
C LYS A 119 -3.44 11.39 7.61
N LEU A 120 -2.75 10.43 7.01
CA LEU A 120 -2.99 9.01 7.28
C LEU A 120 -2.69 8.66 8.74
N GLU A 121 -1.64 9.23 9.32
CA GLU A 121 -1.34 9.09 10.75
C GLU A 121 -2.48 9.64 11.61
N LEU A 122 -2.91 10.89 11.36
CA LEU A 122 -3.96 11.54 12.14
C LEU A 122 -5.31 10.80 12.12
N TYR A 123 -5.63 10.12 11.01
CA TYR A 123 -6.90 9.42 10.82
C TYR A 123 -6.72 7.88 10.80
N LYS A 124 -5.62 7.37 11.35
CA LYS A 124 -5.30 5.93 11.36
C LYS A 124 -6.47 5.09 11.88
N GLU A 125 -6.92 5.38 13.10
CA GLU A 125 -7.98 4.61 13.78
C GLU A 125 -9.28 4.62 12.96
N THR A 126 -9.68 5.79 12.46
CA THR A 126 -10.88 5.93 11.61
C THR A 126 -10.75 5.12 10.32
N LEU A 127 -9.56 5.11 9.71
CA LEU A 127 -9.30 4.34 8.49
C LEU A 127 -9.37 2.83 8.78
N GLU A 128 -8.72 2.35 9.85
CA GLU A 128 -8.76 0.95 10.27
C GLU A 128 -10.19 0.49 10.55
N GLU A 129 -10.95 1.25 11.35
CA GLU A 129 -12.35 0.95 11.67
C GLU A 129 -13.23 0.92 10.41
N THR A 130 -13.09 1.90 9.53
CA THR A 130 -13.88 1.97 8.29
C THR A 130 -13.60 0.78 7.37
N LEU A 131 -12.33 0.40 7.20
CA LEU A 131 -11.95 -0.74 6.37
C LEU A 131 -12.41 -2.06 6.96
N TYR A 132 -12.27 -2.21 8.28
CA TYR A 132 -12.75 -3.37 9.00
C TYR A 132 -14.26 -3.55 8.86
N LEU A 133 -15.04 -2.48 9.06
CA LEU A 133 -16.50 -2.51 8.92
C LEU A 133 -16.95 -2.78 7.49
N ARG A 134 -16.23 -2.30 6.48
CA ARG A 134 -16.52 -2.60 5.07
C ARG A 134 -16.16 -4.01 4.66
N GLY A 135 -15.10 -4.57 5.25
CA GLY A 135 -14.71 -5.97 5.04
C GLY A 135 -15.67 -6.97 5.69
N ARG A 136 -16.52 -6.53 6.63
CA ARG A 136 -17.55 -7.37 7.24
C ARG A 136 -18.67 -7.66 6.26
N ASN A 137 -18.97 -8.94 6.11
CA ASN A 137 -20.14 -9.44 5.39
C ASN A 137 -20.90 -10.43 6.30
N LEU A 138 -22.12 -10.81 5.90
CA LEU A 138 -22.99 -11.75 6.64
C LEU A 138 -22.33 -13.11 6.99
N PHE A 139 -21.20 -13.45 6.37
CA PHE A 139 -20.46 -14.71 6.57
C PHE A 139 -19.15 -14.53 7.37
N ASN A 140 -18.73 -13.30 7.63
CA ASN A 140 -17.50 -12.95 8.36
C ASN A 140 -17.81 -12.02 9.56
N GLU A 141 -19.04 -12.07 10.07
CA GLU A 141 -19.53 -11.23 11.19
C GLU A 141 -18.96 -11.65 12.56
N GLN A 142 -18.56 -12.91 12.72
CA GLN A 142 -17.98 -13.42 13.97
C GLN A 142 -16.45 -13.41 13.88
N VAL A 143 -15.83 -12.45 14.55
CA VAL A 143 -14.39 -12.51 14.86
C VAL A 143 -14.22 -13.41 16.07
N ASP A 144 -14.19 -14.72 15.84
CA ASP A 144 -13.96 -15.71 16.90
C ASP A 144 -12.47 -15.93 17.16
N VAL A 145 -11.61 -15.63 16.17
CA VAL A 145 -10.16 -15.80 16.23
C VAL A 145 -9.45 -14.63 15.57
N VAL A 146 -8.54 -13.99 16.31
CA VAL A 146 -7.62 -12.96 15.82
C VAL A 146 -6.21 -13.52 15.91
N PHE A 147 -5.42 -13.34 14.85
CA PHE A 147 -4.00 -13.66 14.86
C PHE A 147 -3.20 -12.37 15.02
N CYS A 148 -2.17 -12.43 15.86
CA CYS A 148 -1.24 -11.32 16.06
C CYS A 148 0.15 -11.74 15.57
N ASP A 149 0.76 -10.88 14.76
CA ASP A 149 2.17 -10.99 14.38
C ASP A 149 2.96 -9.77 14.88
N VAL A 150 4.20 -9.98 15.30
CA VAL A 150 5.08 -8.93 15.80
C VAL A 150 6.35 -8.88 14.95
N THR A 151 6.52 -7.79 14.23
CA THR A 151 7.68 -7.55 13.35
C THR A 151 8.49 -6.37 13.85
N THR A 152 9.81 -6.46 13.81
CA THR A 152 10.72 -5.37 14.22
C THR A 152 11.36 -4.70 13.00
N PHE A 153 11.23 -3.38 12.90
CA PHE A 153 11.93 -2.55 11.92
C PHE A 153 13.23 -2.00 12.52
N SER A 154 14.38 -2.35 11.96
CA SER A 154 15.68 -1.73 12.30
C SER A 154 15.97 -0.55 11.39
N PHE A 155 16.58 0.50 11.93
CA PHE A 155 17.04 1.66 11.18
C PHE A 155 18.56 1.74 11.25
N GLU A 156 19.22 2.08 10.14
CA GLU A 156 20.65 2.42 10.10
C GLU A 156 20.88 3.78 10.78
N SER A 157 20.62 3.86 12.08
CA SER A 157 20.67 5.05 12.90
C SER A 157 20.91 4.68 14.35
N VAL A 158 21.67 5.53 15.04
CA VAL A 158 21.98 5.41 16.47
C VAL A 158 21.23 6.46 17.30
N LYS A 159 20.27 7.16 16.68
CA LYS A 159 19.54 8.26 17.32
C LYS A 159 18.15 7.80 17.73
N ALA A 160 17.96 7.66 19.05
CA ALA A 160 16.66 7.37 19.63
C ALA A 160 15.72 8.59 19.56
N ASP A 161 14.42 8.32 19.54
CA ASP A 161 13.36 9.30 19.68
C ASP A 161 12.13 8.69 20.36
N THR A 162 10.97 9.34 20.24
CA THR A 162 9.72 8.91 20.88
C THR A 162 9.29 7.50 20.50
N LEU A 163 9.64 7.03 19.29
CA LEU A 163 9.23 5.72 18.78
C LEU A 163 10.41 4.80 18.52
N ARG A 164 11.52 5.32 18.00
CA ARG A 164 12.72 4.55 17.68
C ARG A 164 13.59 4.42 18.93
N GLU A 165 13.74 3.20 19.43
CA GLU A 165 14.53 2.92 20.61
C GLU A 165 15.47 1.73 20.41
N PHE A 166 16.52 1.65 21.22
CA PHE A 166 17.37 0.47 21.23
C PHE A 166 16.60 -0.72 21.82
N GLY A 167 16.82 -1.91 21.26
CA GLY A 167 16.17 -3.11 21.74
C GLY A 167 16.76 -4.39 21.16
N TYR A 168 16.11 -5.50 21.46
CA TYR A 168 16.62 -6.81 21.13
C TYR A 168 16.55 -7.09 19.62
N SER A 169 17.72 -7.18 18.98
CA SER A 169 17.83 -7.53 17.56
C SER A 169 18.22 -9.00 17.40
N LYS A 170 17.33 -9.79 16.77
CA LYS A 170 17.64 -11.17 16.35
C LYS A 170 18.73 -11.24 15.27
N ASP A 171 18.91 -10.13 14.53
CA ASP A 171 19.90 -10.00 13.44
C ASP A 171 21.23 -9.38 13.91
N GLY A 172 21.44 -9.20 15.22
CA GLY A 172 22.69 -8.68 15.77
C GLY A 172 22.88 -7.16 15.59
N LYS A 173 21.83 -6.41 15.28
CA LYS A 173 21.85 -4.95 15.13
C LYS A 173 21.57 -4.22 16.45
N PHE A 174 22.28 -4.61 17.52
CA PHE A 174 22.08 -4.07 18.87
C PHE A 174 22.46 -2.58 19.02
N ASN A 175 23.28 -2.06 18.11
CA ASN A 175 23.67 -0.64 18.08
C ASN A 175 22.77 0.22 17.20
N GLU A 176 21.66 -0.32 16.69
CA GLU A 176 20.71 0.39 15.84
C GLU A 176 19.37 0.56 16.55
N VAL A 177 18.75 1.72 16.36
CA VAL A 177 17.40 1.97 16.87
C VAL A 177 16.36 1.19 16.07
N GLN A 178 15.31 0.76 16.76
CA GLN A 178 14.30 -0.15 16.25
C GLN A 178 12.90 0.32 16.64
N VAL A 179 11.91 -0.15 15.88
CA VAL A 179 10.49 0.02 16.15
C VAL A 179 9.82 -1.34 16.01
N VAL A 180 8.90 -1.65 16.92
CA VAL A 180 8.11 -2.87 16.88
C VAL A 180 6.75 -2.57 16.27
N LEU A 181 6.31 -3.39 15.33
CA LEU A 181 4.97 -3.39 14.74
C LEU A 181 4.21 -4.59 15.28
N GLY A 182 3.11 -4.35 15.97
CA GLY A 182 2.09 -5.36 16.22
C GLY A 182 1.03 -5.27 15.12
N LEU A 183 0.75 -6.38 14.43
CA LEU A 183 -0.25 -6.48 13.38
C LEU A 183 -1.32 -7.49 13.77
N LEU A 184 -2.59 -7.09 13.68
CA LEU A 184 -3.72 -7.97 13.86
C LEU A 184 -4.36 -8.33 12.53
N ILE A 185 -4.65 -9.62 12.35
CA ILE A 185 -5.34 -10.15 11.17
C ILE A 185 -6.48 -11.09 11.57
N ASP A 186 -7.51 -11.17 10.73
CA ASP A 186 -8.59 -12.15 10.87
C ASP A 186 -8.16 -13.54 10.37
N ALA A 187 -9.06 -14.52 10.48
CA ALA A 187 -8.80 -15.89 10.02
C ALA A 187 -8.64 -16.04 8.50
N ASN A 188 -9.03 -15.04 7.71
CA ASN A 188 -8.82 -15.00 6.27
C ASN A 188 -7.52 -14.28 5.88
N GLY A 189 -6.77 -13.78 6.85
CA GLY A 189 -5.55 -12.99 6.64
C GLY A 189 -5.82 -11.53 6.28
N CYS A 190 -7.03 -11.03 6.48
CA CYS A 190 -7.35 -9.62 6.29
C CYS A 190 -6.86 -8.80 7.50
N PRO A 191 -6.14 -7.68 7.29
CA PRO A 191 -5.69 -6.84 8.38
C PRO A 191 -6.87 -6.18 9.09
N ILE A 192 -6.86 -6.25 10.41
CA ILE A 192 -7.83 -5.59 11.30
C ILE A 192 -7.28 -4.23 11.73
N GLY A 193 -6.01 -4.20 12.12
CA GLY A 193 -5.33 -2.98 12.55
C GLY A 193 -3.87 -3.28 12.92
N TYR A 194 -3.12 -2.23 13.19
CA TYR A 194 -1.75 -2.36 13.66
C TYR A 194 -1.41 -1.30 14.70
N GLU A 195 -0.35 -1.52 15.47
CA GLU A 195 0.18 -0.51 16.38
C GLU A 195 1.71 -0.52 16.41
N LEU A 196 2.32 0.65 16.60
CA LEU A 196 3.77 0.82 16.65
C LEU A 196 4.23 1.07 18.08
N PHE A 197 5.28 0.36 18.48
CA PHE A 197 5.81 0.41 19.83
C PHE A 197 7.31 0.65 19.82
N PRO A 198 7.86 1.38 20.82
CA PRO A 198 9.29 1.40 21.06
C PRO A 198 9.85 -0.01 21.34
N SER A 199 11.05 -0.30 20.85
CA SER A 199 11.66 -1.64 20.94
C SER A 199 11.97 -2.12 22.37
N ASN A 200 11.90 -1.23 23.37
CA ASN A 200 12.02 -1.60 24.79
C ASN A 200 10.68 -2.05 25.42
N THR A 201 9.59 -2.11 24.64
CA THR A 201 8.27 -2.52 25.13
C THR A 201 8.19 -4.04 25.22
N PHE A 202 7.92 -4.56 26.43
CA PHE A 202 7.77 -6.00 26.67
C PHE A 202 6.60 -6.59 25.87
N GLU A 203 6.85 -7.68 25.13
CA GLU A 203 5.91 -8.34 24.20
C GLU A 203 4.51 -8.62 24.79
N GLY A 204 4.41 -8.88 26.10
CA GLY A 204 3.12 -9.12 26.77
C GLY A 204 2.18 -7.91 26.85
N ARG A 205 2.71 -6.66 26.84
CA ARG A 205 1.88 -5.44 26.86
C ARG A 205 1.39 -5.05 25.46
N THR A 206 2.09 -5.50 24.43
CA THR A 206 1.78 -5.21 23.03
C THR A 206 0.46 -5.84 22.62
N LEU A 207 0.18 -7.06 23.13
CA LEU A 207 -1.08 -7.78 22.88
C LEU A 207 -2.29 -7.15 23.58
N GLU A 208 -2.14 -6.65 24.80
CA GLU A 208 -3.26 -6.00 25.53
C GLU A 208 -3.70 -4.66 24.92
N VAL A 209 -2.79 -3.96 24.23
CA VAL A 209 -3.10 -2.69 23.56
C VAL A 209 -3.61 -2.92 22.14
N ALA A 210 -3.16 -3.98 21.48
CA ALA A 210 -3.60 -4.31 20.13
C ALA A 210 -5.02 -4.91 20.10
N LEU A 211 -5.36 -5.77 21.07
CA LEU A 211 -6.69 -6.39 21.22
C LEU A 211 -7.74 -5.39 21.72
#